data_AF-A0A7C1ST46-F1
#
_entry.id   AF-A0A7C1ST46-F1
#
_cell.length_a   1.000
_cell.length_b   1.000
_cell.length_c   1.000
_cell.angle_alpha   90.00
_cell.angle_beta   90.00
_cell.angle_gamma   90.00
#
_symmetry.space_group_name_H-M   'P 1'
#
loop_
_entity.id
_entity.type
_entity.pdbx_description
1 polymer ?
#
loop_
_entity_poly.entity_id
_entity_poly.type
_entity_poly.pdbx_seq_one_letter_code
_entity_poly.pdbx_strand_id
1 'polypeptide(L)'
;MTLKRFFQLVLGIVAAMLIVNALLLGSLLSNQEKLNEASHIQNEAADMLSFYRMVNEITVRLIRQYAVTGDIEARQQYDEIIEVLYGKRPWPSGKTLTAGDYMRYLGFPQQALDLRDEAILLASE
;
A
#
# COMPACT_ATOMS: atom_id res chain seq x y z
N MET A 1 38.74 -19.52 -44.12
CA MET A 1 38.17 -18.25 -43.63
C MET A 1 39.29 -17.22 -43.61
N THR A 2 39.15 -16.03 -44.19
CA THR A 2 40.22 -15.01 -44.14
C THR A 2 40.17 -14.27 -42.81
N LEU A 3 41.33 -13.89 -42.25
CA LEU A 3 41.44 -13.21 -40.96
C LEU A 3 40.50 -11.98 -40.85
N LYS A 4 40.34 -11.23 -41.95
CA LYS A 4 39.42 -10.10 -42.06
C LYS A 4 37.95 -10.47 -41.87
N ARG A 5 37.49 -11.59 -42.45
CA ARG A 5 36.10 -12.07 -42.30
C ARG A 5 35.82 -12.57 -40.89
N PHE A 6 36.81 -13.19 -40.25
CA PHE A 6 36.71 -13.60 -38.85
C PHE A 6 36.52 -12.39 -37.91
N PHE A 7 37.35 -11.34 -38.07
CA PHE A 7 37.22 -10.10 -37.29
C PHE A 7 35.88 -9.39 -37.51
N GLN A 8 35.39 -9.30 -38.75
CA GLN A 8 34.07 -8.72 -39.05
C GLN A 8 32.92 -9.49 -38.40
N LEU A 9 33.02 -10.83 -38.35
CA LEU A 9 32.01 -11.68 -37.74
C LEU A 9 31.99 -11.49 -36.21
N VAL A 10 33.15 -11.49 -35.57
CA VAL A 10 33.27 -11.22 -34.13
C VAL A 10 32.73 -9.83 -33.79
N LEU A 11 33.12 -8.81 -34.56
CA LEU A 11 32.65 -7.43 -34.33
C LEU A 11 31.13 -7.29 -34.55
N GLY A 12 30.58 -7.99 -35.54
CA GLY A 12 29.13 -8.05 -35.77
C GLY A 12 28.38 -8.71 -34.62
N ILE A 13 28.90 -9.80 -34.07
CA ILE A 13 28.32 -10.46 -32.88
C ILE A 13 28.36 -9.52 -31.68
N VAL A 14 29.49 -8.88 -31.41
CA VAL A 14 29.63 -7.94 -30.29
C VAL A 14 28.65 -6.77 -30.44
N ALA A 15 28.54 -6.20 -31.63
CA ALA A 15 27.57 -5.13 -31.91
C ALA A 15 26.12 -5.60 -31.69
N ALA A 16 25.77 -6.81 -32.15
CA ALA A 16 24.45 -7.39 -31.93
C ALA A 16 24.16 -7.61 -30.43
N MET A 17 25.13 -8.12 -29.67
CA MET A 17 25.01 -8.29 -28.21
C MET A 17 24.81 -6.97 -27.49
N LEU A 18 25.50 -5.90 -27.90
CA LEU A 18 25.31 -4.57 -27.32
C LEU A 18 23.91 -4.02 -27.58
N ILE A 19 23.36 -4.23 -28.79
CA ILE A 19 21.99 -3.82 -29.12
C ILE A 19 20.99 -4.59 -28.24
N VAL A 20 21.15 -5.91 -28.11
CA VAL A 20 20.28 -6.73 -27.25
C VAL A 20 20.35 -6.27 -25.79
N ASN A 21 21.55 -6.01 -25.26
CA ASN A 21 21.71 -5.50 -23.91
C ASN A 21 21.05 -4.13 -23.72
N ALA A 22 21.16 -3.22 -24.69
CA ALA A 22 20.51 -1.92 -24.63
C ALA A 22 18.97 -2.05 -24.58
N LEU A 23 18.40 -2.97 -25.38
CA LEU A 23 16.96 -3.27 -25.35
C LEU A 23 16.52 -3.85 -24.00
N LEU A 24 17.28 -4.80 -23.45
CA LEU A 24 17.00 -5.40 -22.14
C LEU A 24 17.05 -4.37 -21.01
N LEU A 25 18.07 -3.50 -21.00
CA LEU A 25 18.17 -2.42 -20.03
C LEU A 25 16.98 -1.46 -20.13
N GLY A 26 16.57 -1.09 -21.34
CA GLY A 26 15.38 -0.27 -21.56
C GLY A 26 14.12 -0.92 -20.98
N SER A 27 13.92 -2.21 -21.22
CA SER A 27 12.79 -2.96 -20.65
C SER A 27 12.86 -3.04 -19.13
N LEU A 28 14.05 -3.25 -18.56
CA LEU A 28 14.23 -3.38 -17.12
C LEU A 28 13.91 -2.08 -16.39
N LEU A 29 14.40 -0.94 -16.90
CA LEU A 29 14.11 0.38 -16.33
C LEU A 29 12.60 0.67 -16.35
N SER A 30 11.93 0.37 -17.46
CA SER A 30 10.47 0.57 -17.56
C SER A 30 9.65 -0.31 -16.61
N ASN A 31 10.13 -1.53 -16.32
CA ASN A 31 9.47 -2.44 -15.39
C ASN A 31 9.75 -2.06 -13.94
N GLN A 32 10.93 -1.49 -13.66
CA GLN A 32 11.32 -1.12 -12.31
C GLN A 32 10.44 -0.01 -11.74
N GLU A 33 10.01 0.95 -12.56
CA GLU A 33 9.10 2.02 -12.14
C GLU A 33 7.74 1.46 -11.69
N LYS A 34 7.13 0.60 -12.51
CA LYS A 34 5.86 -0.08 -12.18
C LYS A 34 5.99 -0.96 -10.95
N LEU A 35 7.10 -1.68 -10.83
CA LEU A 35 7.37 -2.52 -9.66
C LEU A 35 7.52 -1.68 -8.39
N ASN A 36 8.18 -0.53 -8.49
CA ASN A 36 8.37 0.37 -7.36
C ASN A 36 7.05 0.99 -6.90
N GLU A 37 6.19 1.40 -7.83
CA GLU A 37 4.85 1.89 -7.53
C GLU A 37 3.99 0.79 -6.87
N ALA A 38 3.97 -0.41 -7.45
CA ALA A 38 3.24 -1.55 -6.87
C ALA A 38 3.74 -1.91 -5.47
N SER A 39 5.06 -1.90 -5.26
CA SER A 39 5.69 -2.11 -3.95
C SER A 39 5.28 -1.04 -2.94
N HIS A 40 5.25 0.23 -3.35
CA HIS A 40 4.80 1.32 -2.50
C HIS A 40 3.34 1.14 -2.06
N ILE A 41 2.44 0.85 -3.00
CA ILE A 41 1.03 0.58 -2.68
C ILE A 41 0.88 -0.62 -1.74
N GLN A 42 1.65 -1.69 -1.98
CA GLN A 42 1.63 -2.88 -1.14
C GLN A 42 2.09 -2.58 0.30
N ASN A 43 3.17 -1.81 0.47
CA ASN A 43 3.66 -1.41 1.79
C ASN A 43 2.63 -0.52 2.50
N GLU A 44 2.06 0.46 1.79
CA GLU A 44 1.03 1.34 2.35
C GLU A 44 -0.24 0.56 2.77
N ALA A 45 -0.61 -0.48 2.02
CA ALA A 45 -1.68 -1.40 2.41
C ALA A 45 -1.34 -2.23 3.65
N ALA A 46 -0.09 -2.69 3.79
CA ALA A 46 0.36 -3.39 4.98
C ALA A 46 0.35 -2.47 6.22
N ASP A 47 0.74 -1.22 6.07
CA ASP A 47 0.68 -0.21 7.13
C ASP A 47 -0.77 0.08 7.54
N MET A 48 -1.66 0.24 6.56
CA MET A 48 -3.10 0.39 6.82
C MET A 48 -3.64 -0.79 7.64
N LEU A 49 -3.37 -2.03 7.22
CA LEU A 49 -3.83 -3.22 7.93
C LEU A 49 -3.26 -3.32 9.35
N SER A 50 -2.00 -2.92 9.53
CA SER A 50 -1.35 -2.89 10.84
C SER A 50 -1.99 -1.84 11.75
N PHE A 51 -2.30 -0.66 11.22
CA PHE A 51 -3.06 0.36 11.92
C PHE A 51 -4.44 -0.16 12.32
N TYR A 52 -5.18 -0.84 11.44
CA TYR A 52 -6.49 -1.41 11.79
C TYR A 52 -6.44 -2.39 12.97
N ARG A 53 -5.43 -3.28 12.99
CA ARG A 53 -5.24 -4.21 14.09
C ARG A 53 -4.96 -3.48 15.40
N MET A 54 -4.09 -2.47 15.35
CA MET A 54 -3.78 -1.62 16.50
C MET A 54 -5.03 -0.88 17.00
N VAL A 55 -5.81 -0.29 16.09
CA VAL A 55 -7.03 0.46 16.41
C VAL A 55 -8.03 -0.42 17.15
N ASN A 56 -8.25 -1.66 16.71
CA ASN A 56 -9.18 -2.57 17.38
C ASN A 56 -8.80 -2.82 18.85
N GLU A 57 -7.52 -3.05 19.13
CA GLU A 57 -7.05 -3.28 20.51
C GLU A 57 -7.11 -2.01 21.35
N ILE A 58 -6.61 -0.88 20.82
CA ILE A 58 -6.52 0.38 21.55
C ILE A 58 -7.90 0.97 21.82
N THR A 59 -8.81 0.94 20.84
CA THR A 59 -10.15 1.52 21.01
C THR A 59 -10.95 0.79 22.09
N VAL A 60 -10.89 -0.54 22.14
CA VAL A 60 -11.53 -1.34 23.20
C VAL A 60 -10.93 -1.02 24.57
N ARG A 61 -9.60 -0.86 24.65
CA ARG A 61 -8.94 -0.48 25.91
C ARG A 61 -9.36 0.91 26.37
N LEU A 62 -9.34 1.90 25.48
CA LEU A 62 -9.66 3.29 25.78
C LEU A 62 -11.12 3.45 26.22
N ILE A 63 -12.06 2.81 25.51
CA ILE A 63 -13.48 2.90 25.88
C ILE A 63 -13.75 2.22 27.23
N ARG A 64 -13.09 1.10 27.54
CA ARG A 64 -13.17 0.45 28.86
C ARG A 64 -12.57 1.29 29.96
N GLN A 65 -11.41 1.89 29.71
CA GLN A 65 -10.78 2.81 30.66
C GLN A 65 -11.74 3.95 30.98
N TYR A 66 -12.26 4.65 29.97
CA TYR A 66 -13.23 5.71 30.17
C TYR A 66 -14.48 5.24 30.93
N ALA A 67 -15.03 4.09 30.58
CA ALA A 67 -16.23 3.55 31.23
C ALA A 67 -16.02 3.24 32.72
N VAL A 68 -14.82 2.79 33.11
CA VAL A 68 -14.50 2.40 34.49
C VAL A 68 -14.03 3.59 35.32
N THR A 69 -13.23 4.48 34.76
CA THR A 69 -12.56 5.55 35.52
C THR A 69 -13.18 6.93 35.31
N GLY A 70 -13.98 7.12 34.26
CA GLY A 70 -14.46 8.44 33.84
C GLY A 70 -13.39 9.34 33.21
N ASP A 71 -12.22 8.78 32.87
CA ASP A 71 -11.08 9.52 32.31
C ASP A 71 -11.38 10.11 30.92
N ILE A 72 -11.54 11.43 30.89
CA ILE A 72 -11.89 12.19 29.68
C ILE A 72 -10.77 12.14 28.63
N GLU A 73 -9.50 12.04 29.05
CA GLU A 73 -8.39 11.95 28.09
C GLU A 73 -8.48 10.64 27.29
N ALA A 74 -8.85 9.54 27.95
CA ALA A 74 -9.07 8.26 27.27
C ALA A 74 -10.21 8.35 26.24
N ARG A 75 -11.29 9.06 26.57
CA ARG A 75 -12.39 9.33 25.62
C ARG A 75 -11.93 10.18 24.44
N GLN A 76 -11.17 11.24 24.70
CA GLN A 76 -10.63 12.09 23.64
C GLN A 76 -9.77 11.26 22.68
N GLN A 77 -8.80 10.50 23.18
CA GLN A 77 -7.93 9.64 22.35
C GLN A 77 -8.73 8.63 21.52
N TYR A 78 -9.79 8.06 22.08
CA TYR A 78 -10.70 7.19 21.33
C TYR A 78 -11.32 7.95 20.15
N ASP A 79 -11.90 9.13 20.41
CA ASP A 79 -12.53 9.94 19.38
C ASP A 79 -11.51 10.33 18.29
N GLU A 80 -10.26 10.67 18.65
CA GLU A 80 -9.20 11.00 17.69
C GLU A 80 -8.90 9.85 16.73
N ILE A 81 -8.81 8.62 17.24
CA ILE A 81 -8.55 7.43 16.43
C ILE A 81 -9.72 7.17 15.48
N ILE A 82 -10.95 7.29 15.98
CA ILE A 82 -12.15 7.11 15.18
C ILE A 82 -12.26 8.18 14.08
N GLU A 83 -11.87 9.43 14.38
CA GLU A 83 -11.83 10.51 13.40
C GLU A 83 -10.89 10.22 12.21
N VAL A 84 -9.79 9.48 12.40
CA VAL A 84 -8.93 9.01 11.29
C VAL A 84 -9.72 8.06 10.37
N LEU A 85 -10.44 7.09 10.93
CA LEU A 85 -11.22 6.12 10.14
C LEU A 85 -12.35 6.78 9.34
N TYR A 86 -12.92 7.87 9.86
CA TYR A 86 -13.96 8.65 9.17
C TYR A 86 -13.40 9.74 8.25
N GLY A 87 -12.08 9.82 8.05
CA GLY A 87 -11.46 10.81 7.18
C GLY A 87 -11.59 12.25 7.69
N LYS A 88 -11.78 12.44 9.00
CA LYS A 88 -11.74 13.77 9.65
C LYS A 88 -10.32 14.16 10.07
N ARG A 89 -9.45 13.16 10.27
CA ARG A 89 -8.02 13.31 10.54
C ARG A 89 -7.20 12.51 9.53
N PRO A 90 -5.93 12.91 9.29
CA PRO A 90 -5.08 12.18 8.37
C PRO A 90 -4.66 10.83 8.93
N TRP A 91 -4.52 9.85 8.04
CA TRP A 91 -3.83 8.58 8.29
C TRP A 91 -2.34 8.84 8.58
N PRO A 92 -1.60 7.86 9.15
CA PRO A 92 -0.16 7.96 9.32
C PRO A 92 0.60 8.24 7.99
N SER A 93 0.03 7.85 6.85
CA SER A 93 0.55 8.18 5.51
C SER A 93 0.32 9.64 5.08
N GLY A 94 -0.40 10.43 5.89
CA GLY A 94 -0.74 11.83 5.63
C GLY A 94 -2.01 12.04 4.78
N LYS A 95 -2.63 10.96 4.28
CA LYS A 95 -3.87 11.07 3.48
C LYS A 95 -5.07 11.32 4.39
N THR A 96 -6.04 12.09 3.95
CA THR A 96 -7.31 12.31 4.66
C THR A 96 -8.44 11.68 3.84
N LEU A 97 -8.65 10.38 4.06
CA LEU A 97 -9.63 9.55 3.36
C LEU A 97 -10.44 8.78 4.40
N THR A 98 -11.69 8.43 4.09
CA THR A 98 -12.37 7.44 4.93
C THR A 98 -11.66 6.09 4.80
N ALA A 99 -11.81 5.24 5.81
CA ALA A 99 -11.50 3.82 5.80
C ALA A 99 -11.76 3.13 4.44
N GLY A 100 -13.00 3.23 3.96
CA GLY A 100 -13.41 2.60 2.71
C GLY A 100 -12.76 3.23 1.47
N ASP A 101 -12.65 4.56 1.44
CA ASP A 101 -12.01 5.26 0.32
C ASP A 101 -10.51 4.94 0.26
N TYR A 102 -9.87 4.78 1.41
CA TYR A 102 -8.45 4.43 1.49
C TYR A 102 -8.20 3.00 1.03
N MET A 103 -9.07 2.04 1.39
CA MET A 103 -9.02 0.69 0.82
C MET A 103 -9.15 0.70 -0.71
N ARG A 104 -10.06 1.51 -1.26
CA ARG A 104 -10.21 1.66 -2.72
C ARG A 104 -8.96 2.26 -3.36
N TYR A 105 -8.40 3.30 -2.76
CA TYR A 105 -7.15 3.91 -3.22
C TYR A 105 -5.99 2.90 -3.27
N LEU A 106 -5.91 2.01 -2.28
CA LEU A 106 -4.88 0.97 -2.20
C LEU A 106 -5.16 -0.26 -3.10
N GLY A 107 -6.25 -0.24 -3.86
CA GLY A 107 -6.56 -1.32 -4.81
C GLY A 107 -7.10 -2.60 -4.16
N PHE A 108 -7.72 -2.51 -2.98
CA PHE A 108 -8.40 -3.66 -2.39
C PHE A 108 -9.52 -4.17 -3.31
N PRO A 109 -9.74 -5.49 -3.39
CA PRO A 109 -10.79 -6.05 -4.23
C PRO A 109 -12.17 -5.67 -3.68
N GLN A 110 -13.16 -5.57 -4.58
CA GLN A 110 -14.54 -5.21 -4.22
C GLN A 110 -15.10 -6.11 -3.12
N GLN A 111 -14.81 -7.42 -3.16
CA GLN A 111 -15.22 -8.37 -2.13
C GLN A 111 -14.78 -7.96 -0.71
N ALA A 112 -13.59 -7.35 -0.56
CA ALA A 112 -13.13 -6.88 0.75
C ALA A 112 -13.91 -5.65 1.23
N LEU A 113 -14.37 -4.81 0.30
CA LEU A 113 -15.22 -3.65 0.61
C LEU A 113 -16.63 -4.11 0.98
N ASP A 114 -17.17 -5.09 0.27
CA ASP A 114 -18.50 -5.65 0.53
C ASP A 114 -18.55 -6.28 1.92
N LEU A 115 -17.54 -7.07 2.30
CA LEU A 115 -17.40 -7.65 3.64
C LEU A 115 -17.31 -6.58 4.74
N ARG A 116 -16.63 -5.45 4.46
CA ARG A 116 -16.59 -4.31 5.39
C ARG A 116 -17.98 -3.73 5.60
N ASP A 117 -18.70 -3.49 4.51
CA ASP A 117 -20.02 -2.87 4.54
C ASP A 117 -21.06 -3.77 5.22
N GLU A 118 -21.00 -5.09 4.98
CA GLU A 118 -21.80 -6.09 5.70
C GLU A 118 -21.50 -6.08 7.21
N ALA A 119 -20.22 -6.04 7.60
CA ALA A 119 -19.83 -5.99 9.01
C ALA A 119 -20.31 -4.71 9.71
N ILE A 120 -20.31 -3.57 9.01
CA ILE A 120 -20.84 -2.30 9.54
C ILE A 120 -22.35 -2.38 9.74
N LEU A 121 -23.08 -2.97 8.78
CA LEU A 121 -24.52 -3.16 8.89
C LEU A 121 -24.88 -4.04 10.10
N LEU A 122 -24.21 -5.18 10.25
CA LEU A 122 -24.41 -6.10 11.38
C LEU A 122 -24.12 -5.44 12.75
N ALA A 123 -23.18 -4.49 12.80
CA ALA A 123 -22.86 -3.77 14.04
C ALA A 123 -23.85 -2.64 14.38
N SER A 124 -24.75 -2.30 13.45
CA SER A 124 -25.74 -1.22 13.60
C SER A 124 -27.14 -1.70 13.98
N GLU A 125 -27.37 -3.01 13.98
CA GLU A 125 -28.59 -3.70 14.46
C GLU A 125 -28.52 -4.00 15.96
#